data_AF-A0AAD3N9T4-F1
#
_entry.id   AF-A0AAD3N9T4-F1
#
_cell.length_a   1.000
_cell.length_b   1.000
_cell.length_c   1.000
_cell.angle_alpha   90.00
_cell.angle_beta   90.00
_cell.angle_gamma   90.00
#
_symmetry.space_group_name_H-M   'P 1'
#
loop_
_entity.id
_entity.type
_entity.pdbx_description
1 polymer ?
#
loop_
_entity_poly.entity_id
_entity_poly.type
_entity_poly.pdbx_seq_one_letter_code
_entity_poly.pdbx_strand_id
1 'polypeptide(L)'
;MQYFKTPSNNLKESQAVDEDYKDSEYTRGHLAPSSHQGTEEDRKATFTLTNIVPQMEGSNGITWKDLEEEVMERLYDCEGLMYVITGVMPYKTESEFKKHWLKDKDGKDRVAIPEYMWSAYCCPNHTPNTQFFPTYAAVGRNDPDSNNDIVTKDPNVPENRRGYDVRQMDLKSLEGILSKRFNTEINLFEGKSQICSLFQSTISGYTRDHLNPGMHQETKEDREATFTLSNITPQWKRLQ
;
A
#
# COMPACT_ATOMS: atom_id res chain seq x y z
N MET A 1 25.24 13.66 5.89
CA MET A 1 24.67 12.74 6.89
C MET A 1 25.75 11.78 7.34
N GLN A 2 26.03 11.70 8.64
CA GLN A 2 26.89 10.63 9.18
C GLN A 2 26.08 9.33 9.17
N TYR A 3 26.53 8.35 8.38
CA TYR A 3 26.02 6.99 8.43
C TYR A 3 26.42 6.37 9.77
N PHE A 4 25.46 6.14 10.67
CA PHE A 4 25.71 5.37 11.88
C PHE A 4 25.97 3.92 11.48
N LYS A 5 27.20 3.46 11.70
CA LYS A 5 27.74 2.19 11.17
C LYS A 5 27.17 0.94 11.85
N THR A 6 26.33 1.09 12.86
CA THR A 6 25.52 0.01 13.44
C THR A 6 24.37 0.64 14.24
N PRO A 7 23.11 0.25 14.01
CA PRO A 7 21.98 0.62 14.86
C PRO A 7 22.26 0.26 16.33
N SER A 8 21.83 1.09 17.28
CA SER A 8 21.88 0.70 18.70
C SER A 8 21.02 -0.56 18.92
N ASN A 9 21.43 -1.43 19.85
CA ASN A 9 20.69 -2.69 20.11
C ASN A 9 19.21 -2.44 20.44
N ASN A 10 18.90 -1.35 21.14
CA ASN A 10 17.53 -0.94 21.44
C ASN A 10 16.69 -0.64 20.17
N LEU A 11 17.33 -0.10 19.13
CA LEU A 11 16.69 0.17 17.84
C LEU A 11 16.45 -1.12 17.04
N LYS A 12 17.38 -2.07 17.08
CA LYS A 12 17.16 -3.41 16.50
C LYS A 12 16.00 -4.12 17.18
N GLU A 13 15.93 -4.07 18.50
CA GLU A 13 14.78 -4.64 19.19
C GLU A 13 13.50 -3.94 18.77
N SER A 14 13.56 -2.60 18.60
CA SER A 14 12.67 -1.57 18.03
C SER A 14 11.88 -1.80 16.75
N GLN A 15 12.61 -2.11 15.69
CA GLN A 15 12.17 -1.96 14.32
C GLN A 15 13.15 -2.72 13.41
N ALA A 16 12.81 -2.78 12.13
CA ALA A 16 13.72 -3.29 11.13
C ALA A 16 14.96 -2.37 10.99
N VAL A 17 16.08 -2.98 10.64
CA VAL A 17 17.32 -2.27 10.27
C VAL A 17 17.82 -2.77 8.92
N ASP A 18 18.75 -2.03 8.30
CA ASP A 18 19.28 -2.42 6.98
C ASP A 18 19.90 -3.83 6.98
N GLU A 19 20.51 -4.25 8.10
CA GLU A 19 21.09 -5.59 8.21
C GLU A 19 20.05 -6.71 8.16
N ASP A 20 18.78 -6.45 8.52
CA ASP A 20 17.72 -7.46 8.47
C ASP A 20 17.37 -7.85 7.02
N TYR A 21 17.62 -6.96 6.05
CA TYR A 21 17.37 -7.17 4.62
C TYR A 21 18.60 -7.64 3.84
N LYS A 22 19.79 -7.47 4.44
CA LYS A 22 21.05 -7.78 3.77
C LYS A 22 21.12 -9.29 3.49
N ASP A 23 21.54 -9.63 2.27
CA ASP A 23 21.67 -11.02 1.80
C ASP A 23 20.35 -11.82 1.83
N SER A 24 19.20 -11.14 1.99
CA SER A 24 17.88 -11.76 1.83
C SER A 24 17.48 -11.79 0.35
N GLU A 25 16.53 -12.67 0.02
CA GLU A 25 15.91 -12.73 -1.31
C GLU A 25 14.85 -11.63 -1.52
N TYR A 26 14.60 -10.80 -0.50
CA TYR A 26 13.58 -9.75 -0.51
C TYR A 26 14.20 -8.39 -0.75
N THR A 27 13.51 -7.61 -1.57
CA THR A 27 13.78 -6.19 -1.73
C THR A 27 13.17 -5.37 -0.58
N ARG A 28 13.58 -4.11 -0.50
CA ARG A 28 12.97 -3.10 0.37
C ARG A 28 11.80 -2.44 -0.36
N GLY A 29 10.61 -3.03 -0.22
CA GLY A 29 9.38 -2.54 -0.84
C GLY A 29 8.81 -1.35 -0.07
N HIS A 30 8.49 -0.27 -0.76
CA HIS A 30 7.89 0.92 -0.15
C HIS A 30 6.38 0.71 0.05
N LEU A 31 5.85 1.22 1.17
CA LEU A 31 4.41 1.33 1.38
C LEU A 31 3.91 2.65 0.79
N ALA A 32 4.41 3.78 1.26
CA ALA A 32 4.27 5.06 0.55
C ALA A 32 5.42 5.20 -0.46
N PRO A 33 5.16 5.19 -1.77
CA PRO A 33 6.22 5.26 -2.77
C PRO A 33 6.80 6.68 -2.85
N SER A 34 8.12 6.75 -3.08
CA SER A 34 8.82 8.02 -3.24
C SER A 34 8.33 8.83 -4.44
N SER A 35 7.83 8.19 -5.50
CA SER A 35 7.35 8.86 -6.71
C SER A 35 6.08 9.68 -6.49
N HIS A 36 5.30 9.35 -5.45
CA HIS A 36 4.04 10.05 -5.12
C HIS A 36 4.23 11.24 -4.16
N GLN A 37 5.47 11.51 -3.75
CA GLN A 37 5.83 12.67 -2.93
C GLN A 37 6.41 13.77 -3.83
N GLY A 38 6.04 15.03 -3.60
CA GLY A 38 6.47 16.17 -4.42
C GLY A 38 7.74 16.82 -3.89
N THR A 39 7.94 16.91 -2.57
CA THR A 39 9.17 17.46 -1.97
C THR A 39 10.31 16.43 -1.83
N GLU A 40 11.56 16.89 -1.91
CA GLU A 40 12.74 16.04 -1.67
C GLU A 40 12.78 15.48 -0.23
N GLU A 41 12.29 16.25 0.74
CA GLU A 41 12.26 15.85 2.14
C GLU A 41 11.26 14.71 2.38
N ASP A 42 10.07 14.81 1.80
CA ASP A 42 9.05 13.76 1.86
C ASP A 42 9.52 12.50 1.13
N ARG A 43 10.16 12.66 -0.04
CA ARG A 43 10.82 11.54 -0.74
C ARG A 43 11.81 10.83 0.16
N LYS A 44 12.72 11.55 0.82
CA LYS A 44 13.70 10.95 1.75
C LYS A 44 13.02 10.25 2.92
N ALA A 45 11.91 10.77 3.43
CA ALA A 45 11.17 10.15 4.52
C ALA A 45 10.64 8.76 4.14
N THR A 46 10.26 8.54 2.87
CA THR A 46 9.78 7.23 2.39
C THR A 46 10.84 6.12 2.47
N PHE A 47 12.13 6.44 2.52
CA PHE A 47 13.21 5.45 2.65
C PHE A 47 13.46 5.00 4.10
N THR A 48 12.70 5.53 5.07
CA THR A 48 12.75 5.04 6.46
C THR A 48 12.18 3.63 6.54
N LEU A 49 12.80 2.76 7.35
CA LEU A 49 12.38 1.35 7.44
C LEU A 49 11.01 1.14 8.10
N THR A 50 10.42 2.18 8.69
CA THR A 50 9.02 2.21 9.12
C THR A 50 8.03 2.24 7.95
N ASN A 51 8.49 2.59 6.74
CA ASN A 51 7.73 2.59 5.50
C ASN A 51 8.11 1.41 4.58
N ILE A 52 9.00 0.52 5.02
CA ILE A 52 9.55 -0.56 4.20
C ILE A 52 9.07 -1.93 4.69
N VAL A 53 8.73 -2.80 3.74
CA VAL A 53 8.41 -4.22 3.98
C VAL A 53 9.26 -5.14 3.10
N PRO A 54 9.50 -6.40 3.51
CA PRO A 54 10.12 -7.39 2.63
C PRO A 54 9.20 -7.67 1.42
N GLN A 55 9.63 -7.29 0.23
CA GLN A 55 8.85 -7.46 -0.99
C GLN A 55 9.65 -8.24 -2.04
N MET A 56 9.04 -9.23 -2.68
CA MET A 56 9.67 -10.00 -3.76
C MET A 56 9.94 -9.10 -4.97
N GLU A 57 11.08 -9.29 -5.65
CA GLU A 57 11.49 -8.47 -6.81
C GLU A 57 10.44 -8.49 -7.93
N GLY A 58 9.83 -9.65 -8.23
CA GLY A 58 8.78 -9.74 -9.25
C GLY A 58 7.51 -8.96 -8.91
N SER A 59 7.25 -8.72 -7.62
CA SER A 59 6.19 -7.83 -7.15
C SER A 59 6.68 -6.37 -7.21
N ASN A 60 7.73 -6.04 -6.45
CA ASN A 60 8.21 -4.67 -6.25
C ASN A 60 8.68 -4.01 -7.55
N GLY A 61 9.51 -4.71 -8.34
CA GLY A 61 10.14 -4.15 -9.54
C GLY A 61 9.27 -4.17 -10.79
N ILE A 62 8.12 -4.86 -10.75
CA ILE A 62 7.29 -5.11 -11.93
C ILE A 62 5.81 -4.83 -11.64
N THR A 63 5.06 -5.79 -11.08
CA THR A 63 3.59 -5.70 -11.07
C THR A 63 3.05 -4.67 -10.08
N TRP A 64 3.68 -4.52 -8.92
CA TRP A 64 3.32 -3.51 -7.94
C TRP A 64 3.78 -2.12 -8.37
N LYS A 65 4.97 -2.02 -8.98
CA LYS A 65 5.45 -0.78 -9.61
C LYS A 65 4.50 -0.29 -10.70
N ASP A 66 4.03 -1.17 -11.60
CA ASP A 66 3.06 -0.82 -12.63
C ASP A 66 1.79 -0.19 -12.00
N LEU A 67 1.31 -0.77 -10.90
CA LEU A 67 0.18 -0.22 -10.14
C LEU A 67 0.49 1.17 -9.54
N GLU A 68 1.67 1.35 -8.95
CA GLU A 68 2.10 2.64 -8.41
C GLU A 68 2.20 3.72 -9.50
N GLU A 69 2.69 3.36 -10.69
CA GLU A 69 2.72 4.26 -11.85
C GLU A 69 1.29 4.61 -12.32
N GLU A 70 0.38 3.65 -12.42
CA GLU A 70 -1.03 3.91 -12.74
C GLU A 70 -1.71 4.83 -11.72
N VAL A 71 -1.46 4.63 -10.41
CA VAL A 71 -2.01 5.50 -9.35
C VAL A 71 -1.42 6.91 -9.43
N MET A 72 -0.13 7.03 -9.78
CA MET A 72 0.51 8.34 -9.98
C MET A 72 -0.13 9.10 -11.14
N GLU A 73 -0.45 8.42 -12.24
CA GLU A 73 -1.17 9.05 -13.37
C GLU A 73 -2.55 9.55 -12.94
N ARG A 74 -3.27 8.76 -12.13
CA ARG A 74 -4.61 9.14 -11.63
C ARG A 74 -4.55 10.30 -10.62
N LEU A 75 -3.42 10.55 -9.97
CA LEU A 75 -3.26 11.71 -9.08
C LEU A 75 -3.53 13.03 -9.82
N TYR A 76 -3.26 13.09 -11.13
CA TYR A 76 -3.52 14.28 -11.95
C TYR A 76 -5.01 14.52 -12.24
N ASP A 77 -5.85 13.50 -12.15
CA ASP A 77 -7.31 13.61 -12.31
C ASP A 77 -8.02 13.92 -10.98
N CYS A 78 -7.28 13.85 -9.87
CA CYS A 78 -7.75 14.28 -8.57
C CYS A 78 -7.57 15.79 -8.39
N GLU A 79 -8.68 16.50 -8.20
CA GLU A 79 -8.69 17.94 -7.98
C GLU A 79 -8.54 18.25 -6.49
N GLY A 80 -7.31 18.44 -6.04
CA GLY A 80 -6.99 18.69 -4.63
C GLY A 80 -6.44 17.45 -3.95
N LEU A 81 -6.85 17.20 -2.71
CA LEU A 81 -6.24 16.16 -1.88
C LEU A 81 -6.74 14.75 -2.23
N MET A 82 -5.82 13.88 -2.66
CA MET A 82 -6.02 12.43 -2.66
C MET A 82 -5.54 11.83 -1.34
N TYR A 83 -6.39 11.05 -0.70
CA TYR A 83 -6.04 10.25 0.48
C TYR A 83 -5.67 8.85 0.03
N VAL A 84 -4.47 8.38 0.37
CA VAL A 84 -4.01 7.02 0.04
C VAL A 84 -3.72 6.26 1.32
N ILE A 85 -4.26 5.04 1.42
CA ILE A 85 -4.00 4.12 2.51
C ILE A 85 -3.48 2.83 1.91
N THR A 86 -2.31 2.43 2.37
CA THR A 86 -1.63 1.21 1.92
C THR A 86 -1.17 0.41 3.13
N GLY A 87 -1.01 -0.88 2.90
CA GLY A 87 -0.54 -1.81 3.90
C GLY A 87 -0.32 -3.17 3.29
N VAL A 88 -0.19 -4.15 4.17
CA VAL A 88 0.08 -5.53 3.78
C VAL A 88 -0.85 -6.49 4.51
N MET A 89 -0.98 -7.71 3.98
CA MET A 89 -1.65 -8.81 4.65
C MET A 89 -0.62 -9.88 5.03
N PRO A 90 -0.43 -10.20 6.32
CA PRO A 90 0.38 -11.35 6.74
C PRO A 90 -0.31 -12.65 6.34
N TYR A 91 0.43 -13.75 6.25
CA TYR A 91 -0.13 -15.08 6.03
C TYR A 91 -1.28 -15.42 6.99
N LYS A 92 -2.36 -16.00 6.45
CA LYS A 92 -3.63 -16.19 7.18
C LYS A 92 -3.51 -17.11 8.39
N THR A 93 -2.76 -18.20 8.24
CA THR A 93 -2.65 -19.23 9.29
C THR A 93 -1.43 -18.95 10.14
N GLU A 94 -1.53 -19.24 11.43
CA GLU A 94 -0.40 -19.06 12.35
C GLU A 94 0.81 -19.92 11.94
N SER A 95 0.57 -21.10 11.37
CA SER A 95 1.64 -21.99 10.90
C SER A 95 2.43 -21.40 9.74
N GLU A 96 1.76 -20.75 8.77
CA GLU A 96 2.44 -20.09 7.66
C GLU A 96 3.06 -18.78 8.14
N PHE A 97 2.35 -17.99 8.95
CA PHE A 97 2.89 -16.76 9.51
C PHE A 97 4.22 -16.96 10.26
N LYS A 98 4.38 -18.04 11.03
CA LYS A 98 5.63 -18.35 11.74
C LYS A 98 6.81 -18.74 10.84
N LYS A 99 6.56 -19.11 9.58
CA LYS A 99 7.61 -19.49 8.62
C LYS A 99 8.14 -18.29 7.83
N HIS A 100 7.33 -17.25 7.68
CA HIS A 100 7.59 -16.14 6.77
C HIS A 100 8.14 -14.93 7.53
N TRP A 101 9.41 -15.04 7.95
CA TRP A 101 10.16 -13.98 8.60
C TRP A 101 11.57 -13.87 8.01
N LEU A 102 12.03 -12.64 7.80
CA LEU A 102 13.46 -12.37 7.73
C LEU A 102 14.07 -12.68 9.10
N LYS A 103 15.13 -13.47 9.09
CA LYS A 103 15.83 -13.91 10.30
C LYS A 103 17.19 -13.23 10.38
N ASP A 104 17.62 -12.90 11.59
CA ASP A 104 19.00 -12.47 11.78
C ASP A 104 19.98 -13.66 11.64
N LYS A 105 21.27 -13.35 11.76
CA LYS A 105 22.37 -14.32 11.72
C LYS A 105 22.26 -15.45 12.75
N ASP A 106 21.52 -15.24 13.84
CA ASP A 106 21.32 -16.20 14.92
C ASP A 106 20.00 -16.99 14.73
N GLY A 107 19.30 -16.77 13.62
CA GLY A 107 18.06 -17.45 13.24
C GLY A 107 16.80 -16.89 13.91
N LYS A 108 16.90 -15.75 14.61
CA LYS A 108 15.78 -15.12 15.30
C LYS A 108 14.91 -14.35 14.32
N ASP A 109 13.59 -14.43 14.48
CA ASP A 109 12.63 -13.66 13.69
C ASP A 109 12.80 -12.15 13.91
N ARG A 110 12.91 -11.41 12.80
CA ARG A 110 13.16 -9.95 12.80
C ARG A 110 12.03 -9.19 12.14
N VAL A 111 11.78 -9.47 10.87
CA VAL A 111 10.81 -8.72 10.04
C VAL A 111 9.86 -9.71 9.40
N ALA A 112 8.56 -9.56 9.63
CA ALA A 112 7.56 -10.43 9.02
C ALA A 112 7.49 -10.18 7.52
N ILE A 113 7.37 -11.26 6.75
CA ILE A 113 7.21 -11.20 5.29
C ILE A 113 5.70 -11.27 5.00
N PRO A 114 5.13 -10.28 4.28
CA PRO A 114 3.72 -10.28 3.94
C PRO A 114 3.38 -11.25 2.79
N GLU A 115 2.16 -11.79 2.79
CA GLU A 115 1.62 -12.61 1.69
C GLU A 115 1.14 -11.72 0.53
N TYR A 116 0.50 -10.58 0.86
CA TYR A 116 -0.02 -9.61 -0.11
C TYR A 116 0.28 -8.17 0.27
N MET A 117 0.40 -7.32 -0.74
CA MET A 117 0.35 -5.86 -0.64
C MET A 117 -1.07 -5.37 -0.95
N TRP A 118 -1.50 -4.27 -0.38
CA TRP A 118 -2.76 -3.62 -0.77
C TRP A 118 -2.67 -2.10 -0.70
N SER A 119 -3.45 -1.44 -1.54
CA SER A 119 -3.55 0.00 -1.59
C SER A 119 -4.98 0.41 -1.93
N ALA A 120 -5.42 1.50 -1.32
CA ALA A 120 -6.68 2.15 -1.64
C ALA A 120 -6.48 3.65 -1.64
N TYR A 121 -7.21 4.34 -2.50
CA TYR A 121 -7.28 5.78 -2.44
C TYR A 121 -8.72 6.28 -2.44
N CYS A 122 -8.90 7.48 -1.89
CA CYS A 122 -10.07 8.29 -2.13
C CYS A 122 -9.68 9.69 -2.58
N CYS A 123 -10.34 10.17 -3.62
CA CYS A 123 -10.28 11.53 -4.09
C CYS A 123 -11.69 12.16 -4.05
N PRO A 124 -12.00 12.97 -3.03
CA PRO A 124 -13.34 13.55 -2.87
C PRO A 124 -13.75 14.50 -3.98
N ASN A 125 -12.78 15.22 -4.54
CA ASN A 125 -12.99 16.18 -5.62
C ASN A 125 -12.18 15.75 -6.84
N HIS A 126 -12.88 15.35 -7.89
CA HIS A 126 -12.30 14.74 -9.08
C HIS A 126 -13.08 15.21 -10.31
N THR A 127 -12.44 15.14 -11.47
CA THR A 127 -13.12 15.45 -12.73
C THR A 127 -14.32 14.50 -12.92
N PRO A 128 -15.54 15.01 -13.18
CA PRO A 128 -16.72 14.16 -13.32
C PRO A 128 -16.58 13.12 -14.45
N ASN A 129 -17.15 11.92 -14.25
CA ASN A 129 -17.14 10.79 -15.19
C ASN A 129 -15.77 10.14 -15.45
N THR A 130 -14.77 10.35 -14.59
CA THR A 130 -13.51 9.61 -14.64
C THR A 130 -13.68 8.22 -14.02
N GLN A 131 -13.27 7.19 -14.76
CA GLN A 131 -13.16 5.83 -14.23
C GLN A 131 -12.20 5.83 -13.02
N PHE A 132 -12.47 4.99 -12.01
CA PHE A 132 -11.65 4.85 -10.78
C PHE A 132 -11.79 5.96 -9.73
N PHE A 133 -12.83 6.80 -9.84
CA PHE A 133 -13.16 7.84 -8.85
C PHE A 133 -14.59 7.67 -8.32
N PRO A 134 -14.89 8.12 -7.09
CA PRO A 134 -13.98 8.78 -6.14
C PRO A 134 -13.02 7.81 -5.43
N THR A 135 -13.23 6.50 -5.52
CA THR A 135 -12.44 5.51 -4.79
C THR A 135 -11.92 4.40 -5.70
N TYR A 136 -10.80 3.83 -5.27
CA TYR A 136 -10.13 2.72 -5.93
C TYR A 136 -9.42 1.86 -4.89
N ALA A 137 -9.29 0.57 -5.18
CA ALA A 137 -8.50 -0.34 -4.39
C ALA A 137 -7.80 -1.39 -5.27
N ALA A 138 -6.68 -1.90 -4.77
CA ALA A 138 -5.99 -3.03 -5.38
C ALA A 138 -5.31 -3.90 -4.32
N VAL A 139 -5.19 -5.20 -4.63
CA VAL A 139 -4.38 -6.16 -3.88
C VAL A 139 -3.38 -6.79 -4.84
N GLY A 140 -2.10 -6.77 -4.47
CA GLY A 140 -1.01 -7.39 -5.21
C GLY A 140 -0.42 -8.56 -4.45
N ARG A 141 -0.03 -9.61 -5.16
CA ARG A 141 0.66 -10.76 -4.59
C ARG A 141 2.10 -10.38 -4.26
N ASN A 142 2.53 -10.61 -3.02
CA ASN A 142 3.96 -10.55 -2.69
C ASN A 142 4.61 -11.93 -2.85
N ASP A 143 3.87 -12.99 -2.51
CA ASP A 143 4.31 -14.37 -2.68
C ASP A 143 3.67 -15.02 -3.93
N PRO A 144 4.49 -15.50 -4.90
CA PRO A 144 3.98 -16.09 -6.14
C PRO A 144 3.20 -17.39 -5.92
N ASP A 145 3.41 -18.05 -4.78
CA ASP A 145 2.83 -19.36 -4.46
C ASP A 145 1.59 -19.28 -3.57
N SER A 146 1.23 -18.10 -3.07
CA SER A 146 -0.01 -17.88 -2.31
C SER A 146 -1.24 -18.44 -3.05
N ASN A 147 -2.31 -18.70 -2.31
CA ASN A 147 -3.50 -19.30 -2.88
C ASN A 147 -4.30 -18.31 -3.77
N ASN A 148 -5.34 -18.76 -4.49
CA ASN A 148 -6.08 -17.93 -5.46
C ASN A 148 -7.32 -17.22 -4.89
N ASP A 149 -7.52 -17.19 -3.57
CA ASP A 149 -8.73 -16.68 -2.91
C ASP A 149 -8.92 -15.16 -3.02
N ILE A 150 -7.84 -14.40 -2.93
CA ILE A 150 -7.87 -12.93 -3.01
C ILE A 150 -7.48 -12.45 -4.41
N VAL A 151 -6.34 -12.92 -4.91
CA VAL A 151 -5.83 -12.62 -6.25
C VAL A 151 -5.60 -13.91 -7.01
N THR A 152 -6.38 -14.12 -8.07
CA THR A 152 -6.25 -15.28 -8.96
C THR A 152 -5.06 -15.10 -9.88
N LYS A 153 -4.22 -16.13 -9.98
CA LYS A 153 -3.05 -16.15 -10.88
C LYS A 153 -3.47 -16.28 -12.34
N ASP A 154 -2.95 -15.43 -13.21
CA ASP A 154 -3.10 -15.59 -14.67
C ASP A 154 -1.95 -16.45 -15.22
N PRO A 155 -2.21 -17.64 -15.79
CA PRO A 155 -1.16 -18.48 -16.37
C PRO A 155 -0.54 -17.91 -17.65
N ASN A 156 -1.16 -16.89 -18.28
CA ASN A 156 -0.78 -16.36 -19.59
C ASN A 156 0.11 -15.12 -19.52
N VAL A 157 0.58 -14.73 -18.34
CA VAL A 157 1.53 -13.61 -18.18
C VAL A 157 2.97 -14.04 -18.47
N PRO A 158 3.85 -13.10 -18.86
CA PRO A 158 5.29 -13.34 -18.96
C PRO A 158 5.89 -13.96 -17.68
N GLU A 159 6.96 -14.74 -17.83
CA GLU A 159 7.57 -15.51 -16.74
C GLU A 159 7.94 -14.66 -15.51
N ASN A 160 8.50 -13.47 -15.74
CA ASN A 160 8.87 -12.54 -14.68
C ASN A 160 7.68 -11.94 -13.90
N ARG A 161 6.44 -12.07 -14.40
CA ARG A 161 5.21 -11.63 -13.73
C ARG A 161 4.42 -12.77 -13.09
N ARG A 162 4.76 -14.02 -13.40
CA ARG A 162 3.96 -15.19 -13.04
C ARG A 162 3.81 -15.30 -11.53
N GLY A 163 2.57 -15.29 -11.05
CA GLY A 163 2.25 -15.39 -9.63
C GLY A 163 2.31 -14.06 -8.87
N TYR A 164 2.75 -12.96 -9.50
CA TYR A 164 2.78 -11.62 -8.89
C TYR A 164 1.60 -10.75 -9.31
N ASP A 165 0.49 -11.38 -9.72
CA ASP A 165 -0.70 -10.71 -10.22
C ASP A 165 -1.22 -9.64 -9.24
N VAL A 166 -1.83 -8.60 -9.81
CA VAL A 166 -2.49 -7.52 -9.08
C VAL A 166 -3.96 -7.50 -9.49
N ARG A 167 -4.85 -7.53 -8.50
CA ARG A 167 -6.29 -7.43 -8.70
C ARG A 167 -6.78 -6.05 -8.30
N GLN A 168 -7.28 -5.31 -9.28
CA GLN A 168 -8.02 -4.07 -9.05
C GLN A 168 -9.45 -4.38 -8.58
N MET A 169 -10.01 -3.55 -7.69
CA MET A 169 -11.34 -3.74 -7.11
C MET A 169 -11.93 -2.44 -6.57
N ASP A 170 -13.21 -2.47 -6.23
CA ASP A 170 -13.84 -1.38 -5.47
C ASP A 170 -13.41 -1.40 -4.00
N LEU A 171 -13.56 -0.24 -3.33
CA LEU A 171 -13.18 -0.05 -1.93
C LEU A 171 -13.87 -1.06 -1.00
N LYS A 172 -15.16 -1.32 -1.22
CA LYS A 172 -15.97 -2.20 -0.36
C LYS A 172 -15.49 -3.65 -0.42
N SER A 173 -15.05 -4.10 -1.59
CA SER A 173 -14.47 -5.42 -1.80
C SER A 173 -13.16 -5.56 -1.03
N LEU A 174 -12.29 -4.55 -1.08
CA LEU A 174 -11.06 -4.55 -0.30
C LEU A 174 -11.36 -4.56 1.20
N GLU A 175 -12.22 -3.67 1.69
CA GLU A 175 -12.61 -3.63 3.11
C GLU A 175 -13.21 -4.96 3.60
N GLY A 176 -14.01 -5.63 2.77
CA GLY A 176 -14.52 -6.97 3.06
C GLY A 176 -13.42 -8.04 3.12
N ILE A 177 -12.40 -7.96 2.26
CA ILE A 177 -11.22 -8.84 2.30
C ILE A 177 -10.42 -8.58 3.58
N LEU A 178 -10.08 -7.32 3.84
CA LEU A 178 -9.29 -6.93 5.01
C LEU A 178 -10.04 -7.31 6.30
N SER A 179 -11.36 -7.06 6.38
CA SER A 179 -12.15 -7.36 7.57
C SER A 179 -12.13 -8.85 7.90
N LYS A 180 -12.26 -9.70 6.87
CA LYS A 180 -12.12 -11.15 7.02
C LYS A 180 -10.70 -11.57 7.39
N ARG A 181 -9.69 -10.90 6.83
CA ARG A 181 -8.27 -11.23 7.06
C ARG A 181 -7.83 -10.91 8.48
N PHE A 182 -8.25 -9.77 9.00
CA PHE A 182 -7.86 -9.27 10.33
C PHE A 182 -8.90 -9.56 11.41
N ASN A 183 -10.03 -10.18 11.05
CA ASN A 183 -11.12 -10.52 11.97
C ASN A 183 -11.61 -9.31 12.78
N THR A 184 -11.76 -8.18 12.09
CA THR A 184 -12.23 -6.90 12.63
C THR A 184 -13.01 -6.17 11.55
N GLU A 185 -13.92 -5.27 11.93
CA GLU A 185 -14.55 -4.38 10.96
C GLU A 185 -13.54 -3.32 10.49
N ILE A 186 -13.50 -3.06 9.19
CA ILE A 186 -12.56 -2.11 8.57
C ILE A 186 -13.32 -1.17 7.65
N ASN A 187 -13.23 0.13 7.96
CA ASN A 187 -13.68 1.24 7.12
C ASN A 187 -12.47 2.16 6.90
N LEU A 188 -11.84 2.09 5.72
CA LEU A 188 -10.54 2.70 5.50
C LEU A 188 -10.58 4.23 5.53
N PHE A 189 -11.63 4.83 4.95
CA PHE A 189 -11.77 6.29 4.83
C PHE A 189 -12.82 6.88 5.78
N GLU A 190 -13.18 6.15 6.83
CA GLU A 190 -14.07 6.66 7.86
C GLU A 190 -13.49 7.94 8.49
N GLY A 191 -14.31 8.99 8.58
CA GLY A 191 -13.90 10.29 9.11
C GLY A 191 -12.97 11.11 8.22
N LYS A 192 -12.56 10.62 7.03
CA LYS A 192 -11.74 11.39 6.08
C LYS A 192 -12.59 12.19 5.08
N SER A 193 -13.67 11.60 4.56
CA SER A 193 -14.66 12.33 3.77
C SER A 193 -15.95 11.51 3.63
N GLN A 194 -17.10 12.17 3.78
CA GLN A 194 -18.40 11.53 3.60
C GLN A 194 -18.59 11.00 2.17
N ILE A 195 -18.01 11.66 1.16
CA ILE A 195 -18.07 11.21 -0.25
C ILE A 195 -17.39 9.85 -0.40
N CYS A 196 -16.26 9.63 0.28
CA CYS A 196 -15.52 8.38 0.26
C CYS A 196 -16.25 7.24 0.98
N SER A 197 -17.00 7.56 2.04
CA SER A 197 -17.73 6.57 2.85
C SER A 197 -19.12 6.23 2.29
N LEU A 198 -19.79 7.15 1.61
CA LEU A 198 -21.19 6.99 1.16
C LEU A 198 -21.36 6.27 -0.19
N PHE A 199 -20.32 6.29 -1.04
CA PHE A 199 -20.34 5.60 -2.35
C PHE A 199 -20.43 4.06 -2.25
N GLN A 200 -20.46 3.50 -1.04
CA GLN A 200 -20.67 2.08 -0.78
C GLN A 200 -22.14 1.62 -0.86
N SER A 201 -23.09 2.54 -1.06
CA SER A 201 -24.53 2.23 -0.86
C SER A 201 -25.52 2.70 -1.95
N THR A 202 -25.15 3.41 -3.02
CA THR A 202 -26.16 3.82 -4.02
C THR A 202 -25.61 3.98 -5.44
N ILE A 203 -26.01 3.08 -6.35
CA ILE A 203 -26.32 3.45 -7.74
C ILE A 203 -27.70 4.10 -7.69
N SER A 204 -27.79 5.41 -7.53
CA SER A 204 -28.93 6.20 -8.01
C SER A 204 -28.59 7.68 -7.92
N GLY A 205 -28.88 8.38 -9.02
CA GLY A 205 -28.42 9.73 -9.32
C GLY A 205 -28.55 10.74 -8.18
N TYR A 206 -27.49 11.54 -8.05
CA TYR A 206 -27.58 12.85 -7.43
C TYR A 206 -26.90 13.85 -8.38
N THR A 207 -27.71 14.46 -9.25
CA THR A 207 -27.38 15.76 -9.82
C THR A 207 -27.52 16.81 -8.73
N ARG A 208 -26.46 17.56 -8.40
CA ARG A 208 -26.65 18.88 -7.80
C ARG A 208 -25.50 19.86 -8.03
N ASP A 209 -25.93 20.96 -8.66
CA ASP A 209 -25.63 22.38 -8.46
C ASP A 209 -24.19 22.89 -8.58
N HIS A 210 -24.05 23.79 -9.56
CA HIS A 210 -22.91 24.63 -9.89
C HIS A 210 -22.30 25.32 -8.66
N LEU A 211 -21.03 25.00 -8.38
CA LEU A 211 -20.09 25.91 -7.74
C LEU A 211 -18.97 26.20 -8.74
N ASN A 212 -18.75 27.49 -8.96
CA ASN A 212 -17.78 28.03 -9.89
C ASN A 212 -16.40 28.02 -9.22
N PRO A 213 -15.36 27.32 -9.73
CA PRO A 213 -14.04 27.41 -9.14
C PRO A 213 -13.29 28.59 -9.76
N GLY A 214 -12.86 29.52 -8.91
CA GLY A 214 -11.75 30.41 -9.26
C GLY A 214 -10.50 29.55 -9.47
N MET A 215 -10.00 29.50 -10.71
CA MET A 215 -8.79 28.77 -11.06
C MET A 215 -7.57 29.42 -10.43
N HIS A 216 -6.94 28.73 -9.49
CA HIS A 216 -5.48 28.74 -9.39
C HIS A 216 -4.98 27.48 -10.11
N GLN A 217 -4.22 27.67 -11.20
CA GLN A 217 -3.50 26.59 -11.85
C GLN A 217 -2.31 26.21 -10.97
N GLU A 218 -2.47 25.18 -10.14
CA GLU A 218 -1.31 24.43 -9.62
C GLU A 218 -0.64 23.70 -10.78
N THR A 219 0.68 23.80 -10.85
CA THR A 219 1.45 23.17 -11.91
C THR A 219 1.49 21.65 -11.70
N LYS A 220 1.71 20.87 -12.76
CA LYS A 220 1.77 19.40 -12.68
C LYS A 220 2.82 18.88 -11.69
N GLU A 221 3.78 19.70 -11.29
CA GLU A 221 4.90 19.31 -10.42
C GLU A 221 4.56 19.40 -8.92
N ASP A 222 3.41 19.98 -8.54
CA ASP A 222 3.09 20.29 -7.14
C ASP A 222 2.02 19.36 -6.51
N ARG A 223 1.46 18.39 -7.25
CA ARG A 223 0.40 17.52 -6.72
C ARG A 223 0.98 16.33 -5.95
N GLU A 224 0.57 16.20 -4.69
CA GLU A 224 1.00 15.14 -3.77
C GLU A 224 -0.21 14.40 -3.20
N ALA A 225 -0.04 13.10 -2.93
CA ALA A 225 -1.02 12.31 -2.20
C ALA A 225 -0.70 12.32 -0.69
N THR A 226 -1.72 12.43 0.16
CA THR A 226 -1.54 12.23 1.59
C THR A 226 -1.59 10.75 1.91
N PHE A 227 -0.44 10.19 2.32
CA PHE A 227 -0.34 8.79 2.71
C PHE A 227 -0.64 8.59 4.19
N THR A 228 -1.39 7.53 4.49
CA THR A 228 -1.49 6.98 5.84
C THR A 228 -1.14 5.50 5.77
N LEU A 229 -0.10 5.10 6.52
CA LEU A 229 0.19 3.68 6.71
C LEU A 229 -0.93 3.06 7.55
N SER A 230 -1.44 1.92 7.13
CA SER A 230 -2.51 1.25 7.85
C SER A 230 -2.07 0.83 9.25
N ASN A 231 -2.72 1.39 10.27
CA ASN A 231 -2.55 0.98 11.67
C ASN A 231 -3.15 -0.41 11.96
N ILE A 232 -3.85 -1.01 11.00
CA ILE A 232 -4.49 -2.33 11.11
C ILE A 232 -3.45 -3.44 10.92
N THR A 233 -2.32 -3.12 10.29
CA THR A 233 -1.13 -3.94 10.34
C THR A 233 -0.47 -3.71 11.70
N PRO A 234 -0.38 -4.72 12.59
CA PRO A 234 0.25 -4.54 13.90
C PRO A 234 1.64 -3.94 13.69
N GLN A 235 1.98 -2.87 14.42
CA GLN A 235 3.36 -2.40 14.49
C GLN A 235 4.23 -3.61 14.79
N TRP A 236 5.12 -3.95 13.85
CA TRP A 236 5.73 -5.27 13.64
C TRP A 236 6.72 -5.69 14.72
N LYS A 237 6.19 -5.82 15.94
CA LYS A 237 6.81 -6.37 17.10
C LYS A 237 5.71 -7.13 17.82
N ARG A 238 5.92 -8.43 18.01
CA ARG A 238 5.40 -9.06 19.21
C ARG A 238 5.91 -8.21 20.38
N LEU A 239 5.01 -7.51 21.07
CA LEU A 239 5.19 -7.29 22.49
C LEU A 239 5.39 -8.68 23.11
N GLN A 240 6.46 -8.81 23.88
CA GLN A 240 6.78 -10.01 24.65
C GLN A 240 5.60 -10.43 25.51
#